data_AF-H8ZGK9-F1
#
_entry.id   AF-H8ZGK9-F1
#
_cell.length_a   1.000
_cell.length_b   1.000
_cell.length_c   1.000
_cell.angle_alpha   90.00
_cell.angle_beta   90.00
_cell.angle_gamma   90.00
#
_symmetry.space_group_name_H-M   'P 1'
#
loop_
_entity.id
_entity.type
_entity.pdbx_description
1 polymer ?
#
loop_
_entity_poly.entity_id
_entity_poly.type
_entity_poly.pdbx_seq_one_letter_code
_entity_poly.pdbx_strand_id
1 'polypeptide(L)'
;MLLLFSEGVDIPIEFTQSALKVYEADKEKGIYFEVPTVIERLCAKTGEVEKLKQKKVIRMISFFKENASKHDVLSMMKDKCSQEEVATGKFLDSPKFLIQSYIFGFIDTTERATEFIQTVHTMTEKYAPKTEAPSKGDCVYDRLFNTTSTATGTDCMALMKRTHEIVNMYRDFPFLDSTELPSYTYVPWRDPMTKQFSTDPLEDYSNGVERMILSLFCCLAYDPEEKNYRTDHMGNVSEELKEFFAPEENKSFDTTKAEFQKKWSKVVACLEEPSIAYCRNRNKLDIGLINMLMVIAEIVNISKKEKEKILG
;
A
#
# COMPACT_ATOMS: atom_id res chain seq x y z
N MET A 1 18.01 5.09 -1.03
CA MET A 1 18.69 5.91 -2.07
C MET A 1 18.12 7.32 -2.15
N LEU A 2 16.86 7.52 -2.57
CA LEU A 2 16.27 8.87 -2.72
C LEU A 2 16.36 9.71 -1.44
N LEU A 3 16.05 9.12 -0.28
CA LEU A 3 16.19 9.78 1.03
C LEU A 3 17.62 10.26 1.31
N LEU A 4 18.62 9.51 0.90
CA LEU A 4 20.02 9.86 1.12
C LEU A 4 20.47 10.97 0.15
N PHE A 5 20.03 10.92 -1.11
CA PHE A 5 20.26 12.01 -2.06
C PHE A 5 19.60 13.33 -1.62
N SER A 6 18.40 13.28 -1.03
CA SER A 6 17.74 14.49 -0.49
C SER A 6 18.47 15.10 0.70
N GLU A 7 19.29 14.32 1.40
CA GLU A 7 20.13 14.78 2.52
C GLU A 7 21.56 15.14 2.09
N GLY A 8 21.85 15.08 0.79
CA GLY A 8 23.14 15.44 0.21
C GLY A 8 24.20 14.35 0.21
N VAL A 9 23.81 13.10 0.46
CA VAL A 9 24.71 11.94 0.45
C VAL A 9 24.87 11.42 -0.98
N ASP A 10 26.09 11.45 -1.51
CA ASP A 10 26.40 10.84 -2.80
C ASP A 10 26.65 9.33 -2.65
N ILE A 11 25.92 8.54 -3.43
CA ILE A 11 25.97 7.08 -3.40
C ILE A 11 26.44 6.59 -4.77
N PRO A 12 27.44 5.70 -4.83
CA PRO A 12 27.94 5.18 -6.09
C PRO A 12 26.92 4.22 -6.71
N ILE A 13 26.10 4.76 -7.63
CA ILE A 13 25.11 3.99 -8.38
C ILE A 13 25.37 4.00 -9.89
N GLU A 14 24.99 2.93 -10.57
CA GLU A 14 25.11 2.80 -12.03
C GLU A 14 23.85 2.13 -12.62
N PHE A 15 23.37 2.67 -13.74
CA PHE A 15 22.30 2.06 -14.52
C PHE A 15 22.90 1.21 -15.64
N THR A 16 22.61 -0.08 -15.63
CA THR A 16 22.89 -1.01 -16.72
C THR A 16 21.68 -1.12 -17.66
N GLN A 17 21.76 -1.98 -18.67
CA GLN A 17 20.64 -2.22 -19.58
C GLN A 17 19.40 -2.80 -18.87
N SER A 18 19.61 -3.61 -17.82
CA SER A 18 18.57 -4.37 -17.13
C SER A 18 18.39 -3.99 -15.66
N ALA A 19 19.32 -3.26 -15.03
CA ALA A 19 19.28 -3.04 -13.59
C ALA A 19 19.96 -1.74 -13.13
N LEU A 20 19.63 -1.34 -11.91
CA LEU A 20 20.31 -0.32 -11.12
C LEU A 20 21.21 -1.03 -10.12
N LYS A 21 22.51 -0.78 -10.19
CA LYS A 21 23.51 -1.32 -9.28
C LYS A 21 23.94 -0.25 -8.28
N VAL A 22 23.98 -0.61 -7.01
CA VAL A 22 24.56 0.20 -5.94
C VAL A 22 25.86 -0.46 -5.53
N TYR A 23 26.95 0.28 -5.58
CA TYR A 23 28.28 -0.23 -5.28
C TYR A 23 28.64 0.00 -3.82
N GLU A 24 29.56 -0.81 -3.35
CA GLU A 24 30.36 -0.50 -2.17
C GLU A 24 31.07 0.87 -2.31
N ALA A 25 31.39 1.52 -1.17
CA ALA A 25 32.11 2.81 -1.18
C ALA A 25 33.46 2.70 -1.87
N ASP A 26 34.08 1.53 -1.72
CA ASP A 26 35.19 1.08 -2.53
C ASP A 26 34.63 0.15 -3.61
N LYS A 27 34.66 0.58 -4.87
CA LYS A 27 34.10 -0.18 -5.99
C LYS A 27 34.75 -1.55 -6.15
N GLU A 28 35.99 -1.74 -5.67
CA GLU A 28 36.68 -3.03 -5.71
C GLU A 28 36.05 -4.07 -4.78
N LYS A 29 35.31 -3.62 -3.75
CA LYS A 29 34.56 -4.51 -2.85
C LYS A 29 33.25 -5.02 -3.46
N GLY A 30 32.89 -4.54 -4.65
CA GLY A 30 31.79 -5.08 -5.47
C GLY A 30 30.45 -4.35 -5.33
N ILE A 31 29.38 -5.07 -5.68
CA ILE A 31 28.00 -4.57 -5.72
C ILE A 31 27.37 -4.84 -4.35
N TYR A 32 26.81 -3.79 -3.74
CA TYR A 32 26.08 -3.87 -2.47
C TYR A 32 24.66 -4.43 -2.68
N PHE A 33 23.91 -3.91 -3.65
CA PHE A 33 22.67 -4.53 -4.14
C PHE A 33 22.34 -4.12 -5.57
N GLU A 34 21.45 -4.88 -6.20
CA GLU A 34 20.98 -4.68 -7.57
C GLU A 34 19.44 -4.69 -7.62
N VAL A 35 18.87 -3.75 -8.37
CA VAL A 35 17.42 -3.62 -8.56
C VAL A 35 17.08 -3.70 -10.05
N PRO A 36 16.22 -4.62 -10.49
CA PRO A 36 15.78 -4.68 -11.89
C PRO A 36 15.13 -3.36 -12.33
N THR A 37 15.47 -2.89 -13.53
CA THR A 37 14.86 -1.69 -14.16
C THR A 37 13.83 -2.05 -15.23
N VAL A 38 13.63 -3.35 -15.46
CA VAL A 38 12.63 -3.92 -16.34
C VAL A 38 11.67 -4.72 -15.48
N ILE A 39 10.38 -4.45 -15.62
CA ILE A 39 9.32 -5.23 -15.01
C ILE A 39 8.64 -6.06 -16.08
N GLU A 40 8.19 -7.25 -15.71
CA GLU A 40 7.39 -8.12 -16.56
C GLU A 40 5.91 -7.90 -16.26
N ARG A 41 5.09 -7.84 -17.30
CA ARG A 41 3.64 -7.67 -17.18
C ARG A 41 2.95 -8.58 -18.18
N LEU A 42 1.94 -9.34 -17.74
CA LEU A 42 1.09 -10.09 -18.65
C LEU A 42 0.16 -9.15 -19.43
N CYS A 43 0.16 -9.25 -20.75
CA CYS A 43 -0.77 -8.54 -21.60
C CYS A 43 -2.13 -9.22 -21.56
N ALA A 44 -3.14 -8.54 -20.98
CA ALA A 44 -4.49 -9.08 -20.85
C ALA A 44 -5.18 -9.40 -22.20
N LYS A 45 -4.66 -8.87 -23.33
CA LYS A 45 -5.22 -9.11 -24.67
C LYS A 45 -4.58 -10.30 -25.38
N THR A 46 -3.28 -10.49 -25.24
CA THR A 46 -2.52 -11.52 -25.98
C THR A 46 -2.10 -12.70 -25.10
N GLY A 47 -2.13 -12.55 -23.77
CA GLY A 47 -1.61 -13.54 -22.83
C GLY A 47 -0.08 -13.62 -22.80
N GLU A 48 0.61 -12.72 -23.51
CA GLU A 48 2.07 -12.71 -23.59
C GLU A 48 2.70 -11.85 -22.49
N VAL A 49 3.91 -12.20 -22.07
CA VAL A 49 4.69 -11.43 -21.09
C VAL A 49 5.41 -10.28 -21.78
N GLU A 50 5.02 -9.05 -21.48
CA GLU A 50 5.65 -7.84 -21.96
C GLU A 50 6.71 -7.35 -20.97
N LYS A 51 7.90 -7.00 -21.49
CA LYS A 51 8.99 -6.39 -20.72
C LYS A 51 8.94 -4.88 -20.79
N LEU A 52 8.69 -4.23 -19.66
CA LEU A 52 8.52 -2.78 -19.55
C LEU A 52 9.70 -2.14 -18.82
N LYS A 53 10.47 -1.31 -19.54
CA LYS A 53 11.57 -0.53 -18.95
C LYS A 53 11.03 0.67 -18.17
N GLN A 54 11.47 0.81 -16.91
CA GLN A 54 11.07 1.87 -15.98
C GLN A 54 11.76 3.21 -16.27
N LYS A 55 11.60 3.76 -17.48
CA LYS A 55 12.29 4.99 -17.95
C LYS A 55 12.07 6.19 -17.02
N LYS A 56 10.87 6.35 -16.47
CA LYS A 56 10.53 7.46 -15.57
C LYS A 56 11.29 7.36 -14.24
N VAL A 57 11.35 6.16 -13.65
CA VAL A 57 12.08 5.90 -12.40
C VAL A 57 13.57 6.14 -12.58
N ILE A 58 14.15 5.64 -13.68
CA ILE A 58 15.57 5.87 -14.03
C ILE A 58 15.85 7.37 -14.08
N ARG A 59 15.05 8.13 -14.83
CA ARG A 59 15.21 9.58 -14.97
C ARG A 59 15.12 10.31 -13.62
N MET A 60 14.17 9.90 -12.77
CA MET A 60 13.98 10.50 -11.44
C MET A 60 15.19 10.24 -10.53
N ILE A 61 15.67 9.01 -10.45
CA ILE A 61 16.84 8.67 -9.62
C ILE A 61 18.10 9.37 -10.16
N SER A 62 18.30 9.40 -11.48
CA SER A 62 19.40 10.15 -12.11
C SER A 62 19.36 11.63 -11.74
N PHE A 63 18.19 12.26 -11.78
CA PHE A 63 18.02 13.65 -11.38
C PHE A 63 18.48 13.88 -9.94
N PHE A 64 18.02 13.08 -8.98
CA PHE A 64 18.42 13.28 -7.58
C PHE A 64 19.90 12.99 -7.34
N LYS A 65 20.49 12.00 -8.05
CA LYS A 65 21.93 11.74 -7.99
C LYS A 65 22.75 12.94 -8.48
N GLU A 66 22.42 13.48 -9.65
CA GLU A 66 23.15 14.60 -10.28
C GLU A 66 23.04 15.92 -9.50
N ASN A 67 22.04 16.03 -8.62
CA ASN A 67 21.76 17.23 -7.85
C ASN A 67 21.96 17.06 -6.35
N ALA A 68 22.43 15.89 -5.87
CA ALA A 68 22.60 15.61 -4.45
C ALA A 68 23.53 16.62 -3.76
N SER A 69 24.55 17.14 -4.45
CA SER A 69 25.48 18.14 -3.88
C SER A 69 25.12 19.59 -4.20
N LYS A 70 24.05 19.86 -4.96
CA LYS A 70 23.69 21.22 -5.38
C LYS A 70 22.86 21.93 -4.33
N HIS A 71 23.37 23.05 -3.83
CA HIS A 71 22.73 23.85 -2.78
C HIS A 71 21.28 24.25 -3.15
N ASP A 72 21.02 24.67 -4.38
CA ASP A 72 19.67 25.08 -4.80
C ASP A 72 18.65 23.96 -4.62
N VAL A 73 19.01 22.72 -4.98
CA VAL A 73 18.13 21.56 -4.83
C VAL A 73 18.00 21.14 -3.36
N LEU A 74 19.09 21.14 -2.60
CA LEU A 74 19.05 20.86 -1.16
C LEU A 74 18.23 21.89 -0.39
N SER A 75 18.22 23.16 -0.83
CA SER A 75 17.41 24.21 -0.21
C SER A 75 15.90 23.96 -0.37
N MET A 76 15.49 23.31 -1.46
CA MET A 76 14.12 22.86 -1.69
C MET A 76 13.75 21.63 -0.85
N MET A 77 14.74 20.89 -0.33
CA MET A 77 14.55 19.70 0.52
C MET A 77 14.43 20.03 2.01
N LYS A 78 14.41 21.31 2.40
CA LYS A 78 14.23 21.68 3.81
C LYS A 78 12.78 21.50 4.22
N ASP A 79 12.58 20.84 5.36
CA ASP A 79 11.25 20.71 5.96
C ASP A 79 10.76 22.09 6.41
N LYS A 80 9.57 22.47 5.94
CA LYS A 80 8.87 23.66 6.37
C LYS A 80 7.64 23.23 7.14
N CYS A 81 7.81 22.99 8.44
CA CYS A 81 6.70 22.63 9.33
C CYS A 81 6.31 23.82 10.22
N SER A 82 6.04 24.97 9.59
CA SER A 82 5.44 26.10 10.32
C SER A 82 3.93 25.90 10.43
N GLN A 83 3.30 26.54 11.42
CA GLN A 83 1.85 26.48 11.57
C GLN A 83 1.10 26.96 10.32
N GLU A 84 1.61 27.98 9.62
CA GLU A 84 1.02 28.48 8.37
C GLU A 84 1.15 27.46 7.23
N GLU A 85 2.30 26.81 7.10
CA GLU A 85 2.54 25.77 6.08
C GLU A 85 1.61 24.58 6.30
N VAL A 86 1.40 24.17 7.56
CA VAL A 86 0.44 23.11 7.92
C VAL A 86 -0.99 23.56 7.62
N ALA A 87 -1.39 24.76 8.03
CA ALA A 87 -2.75 25.26 7.83
C ALA A 87 -3.11 25.45 6.33
N THR A 88 -2.12 25.80 5.51
CA THR A 88 -2.31 25.99 4.06
C THR A 88 -2.04 24.72 3.24
N GLY A 89 -1.49 23.67 3.85
CA GLY A 89 -1.09 22.43 3.17
C GLY A 89 0.15 22.54 2.30
N LYS A 90 0.86 23.69 2.29
CA LYS A 90 2.04 23.93 1.43
C LYS A 90 3.18 22.95 1.66
N PHE A 91 3.29 22.38 2.86
CA PHE A 91 4.30 21.37 3.17
C PHE A 91 4.16 20.10 2.30
N LEU A 92 2.96 19.81 1.78
CA LEU A 92 2.70 18.67 0.89
C LEU A 92 3.43 18.79 -0.46
N ASP A 93 3.75 20.01 -0.90
CA ASP A 93 4.46 20.29 -2.15
C ASP A 93 5.98 20.16 -2.03
N SER A 94 6.49 19.88 -0.82
CA SER A 94 7.93 19.69 -0.59
C SER A 94 8.42 18.37 -1.21
N PRO A 95 9.47 18.38 -2.05
CA PRO A 95 10.07 17.15 -2.55
C PRO A 95 10.52 16.18 -1.44
N LYS A 96 10.97 16.71 -0.29
CA LYS A 96 11.34 15.87 0.86
C LYS A 96 10.12 15.15 1.45
N PHE A 97 9.02 15.87 1.66
CA PHE A 97 7.76 15.28 2.13
C PHE A 97 7.24 14.21 1.17
N LEU A 98 7.31 14.45 -0.15
CA LEU A 98 6.88 13.48 -1.16
C LEU A 98 7.75 12.21 -1.16
N ILE A 99 9.08 12.34 -1.03
CA ILE A 99 9.99 11.20 -0.90
C ILE A 99 9.69 10.40 0.37
N GLN A 100 9.51 11.08 1.50
CA GLN A 100 9.20 10.44 2.79
C GLN A 100 7.84 9.75 2.75
N SER A 101 6.81 10.40 2.20
CA SER A 101 5.46 9.84 2.05
C SER A 101 5.46 8.62 1.13
N TYR A 102 6.21 8.68 0.03
CA TYR A 102 6.41 7.53 -0.85
C TYR A 102 7.04 6.36 -0.07
N ILE A 103 8.12 6.60 0.67
CA ILE A 103 8.80 5.56 1.48
C ILE A 103 7.85 4.98 2.52
N PHE A 104 7.12 5.84 3.25
CA PHE A 104 6.16 5.42 4.25
C PHE A 104 5.09 4.49 3.66
N GLY A 105 4.63 4.75 2.44
CA GLY A 105 3.67 3.89 1.73
C GLY A 105 4.16 2.46 1.46
N PHE A 106 5.46 2.16 1.57
CA PHE A 106 6.02 0.80 1.43
C PHE A 106 6.44 0.17 2.76
N ILE A 107 6.31 0.90 3.87
CA ILE A 107 6.63 0.42 5.20
C ILE A 107 5.31 0.08 5.89
N ASP A 108 4.91 -1.18 5.78
CA ASP A 108 3.63 -1.69 6.27
C ASP A 108 3.75 -2.53 7.55
N THR A 109 4.97 -2.91 7.93
CA THR A 109 5.26 -3.65 9.17
C THR A 109 6.43 -3.05 9.96
N THR A 110 6.48 -3.36 11.25
CA THR A 110 7.57 -2.97 12.15
C THR A 110 8.91 -3.58 11.71
N GLU A 111 8.90 -4.79 11.18
CA GLU A 111 10.09 -5.47 10.65
C GLU A 111 10.63 -4.70 9.43
N ARG A 112 9.76 -4.35 8.47
CA ARG A 112 10.12 -3.56 7.29
C ARG A 112 10.63 -2.18 7.66
N ALA A 113 10.03 -1.54 8.67
CA ALA A 113 10.51 -0.28 9.22
C ALA A 113 11.93 -0.43 9.81
N THR A 114 12.14 -1.50 10.59
CA THR A 114 13.43 -1.78 11.23
C THR A 114 14.52 -2.04 10.20
N GLU A 115 14.25 -2.90 9.20
CA GLU A 115 15.16 -3.19 8.08
C GLU A 115 15.52 -1.92 7.31
N PHE A 116 14.51 -1.08 7.03
CA PHE A 116 14.73 0.20 6.35
C PHE A 116 15.64 1.12 7.17
N ILE A 117 15.34 1.33 8.45
CA ILE A 117 16.12 2.20 9.35
C ILE A 117 17.56 1.70 9.45
N GLN A 118 17.77 0.39 9.65
CA GLN A 118 19.10 -0.22 9.72
C GLN A 118 19.88 -0.04 8.40
N THR A 119 19.20 -0.19 7.26
CA THR A 119 19.81 0.02 5.94
C THR A 119 20.22 1.48 5.75
N VAL A 120 19.34 2.43 6.05
CA VAL A 120 19.64 3.87 5.95
C VAL A 120 20.78 4.23 6.89
N HIS A 121 20.80 3.71 8.12
CA HIS A 121 21.89 3.91 9.07
C HIS A 121 23.22 3.44 8.52
N THR A 122 23.29 2.17 8.09
CA THR A 122 24.50 1.56 7.52
C THR A 122 25.01 2.32 6.30
N MET A 123 24.11 2.74 5.41
CA MET A 123 24.49 3.54 4.25
C MET A 123 24.96 4.94 4.64
N THR A 124 24.33 5.57 5.63
CA THR A 124 24.74 6.90 6.11
C THR A 124 26.14 6.87 6.69
N GLU A 125 26.44 5.92 7.59
CA GLU A 125 27.79 5.76 8.16
C GLU A 125 28.88 5.57 7.09
N LYS A 126 28.51 4.92 5.99
CA LYS A 126 29.42 4.52 4.93
C LYS A 126 29.67 5.63 3.91
N TYR A 127 28.63 6.37 3.52
CA TYR A 127 28.66 7.31 2.39
C TYR A 127 28.54 8.78 2.81
N ALA A 128 28.11 9.10 4.03
CA ALA A 128 28.00 10.48 4.45
C ALA A 128 29.38 11.18 4.53
N PRO A 129 29.47 12.48 4.23
CA PRO A 129 30.73 13.22 4.31
C PRO A 129 31.30 13.22 5.73
N LYS A 130 32.48 12.63 5.92
CA LYS A 130 33.18 12.58 7.23
C LYS A 130 33.67 13.95 7.73
N THR A 131 33.61 14.98 6.88
CA THR A 131 34.03 16.36 7.20
C THR A 131 32.95 17.16 7.93
N GLU A 132 31.73 16.65 8.05
CA GLU A 132 30.71 17.25 8.90
C GLU A 132 31.07 16.97 10.37
N ALA A 133 31.57 17.98 11.07
CA ALA A 133 31.86 17.84 12.50
C ALA A 133 30.56 17.47 13.25
N PRO A 134 30.55 16.45 14.12
CA PRO A 134 29.38 16.08 14.93
C PRO A 134 29.02 17.13 15.99
N SER A 135 29.69 18.28 16.01
CA SER A 135 29.35 19.40 16.88
C SER A 135 28.44 20.38 16.14
N LYS A 136 27.14 20.31 16.49
CA LYS A 136 26.00 21.19 16.16
C LYS A 136 25.05 20.62 15.11
N GLY A 137 24.24 19.62 15.48
CA GLY A 137 22.83 19.47 15.05
C GLY A 137 22.46 19.57 13.56
N ASP A 138 23.44 19.50 12.66
CA ASP A 138 23.32 19.91 11.26
C ASP A 138 24.19 19.01 10.37
N CYS A 139 24.65 17.86 10.88
CA CYS A 139 25.22 16.80 10.06
C CYS A 139 24.11 15.89 9.51
N VAL A 140 24.38 15.18 8.40
CA VAL A 140 23.45 14.24 7.76
C VAL A 140 22.84 13.27 8.76
N TYR A 141 23.68 12.74 9.67
CA TYR A 141 23.25 11.77 10.66
C TYR A 141 22.24 12.38 11.63
N ASP A 142 22.46 13.61 12.09
CA ASP A 142 21.51 14.32 12.94
C ASP A 142 20.20 14.62 12.18
N ARG A 143 20.26 15.01 10.90
CA ARG A 143 19.04 15.28 10.12
C ARG A 143 18.18 14.04 9.88
N LEU A 144 18.80 12.85 9.81
CA LEU A 144 18.12 11.58 9.57
C LEU A 144 17.63 10.90 10.85
N PHE A 145 18.37 11.02 11.96
CA PHE A 145 18.17 10.21 13.16
C PHE A 145 17.99 11.01 14.45
N ASN A 146 18.20 12.32 14.46
CA ASN A 146 18.10 13.08 15.69
C ASN A 146 16.64 13.18 16.15
N THR A 147 16.44 12.96 17.44
CA THR A 147 15.14 12.95 18.11
C THR A 147 14.72 14.35 18.58
N THR A 148 15.33 15.42 18.05
CA THR A 148 15.15 16.81 18.50
C THR A 148 13.77 17.39 18.17
N SER A 149 12.76 16.82 18.83
CA SER A 149 11.54 17.47 19.32
C SER A 149 11.83 18.37 20.53
N THR A 150 13.07 18.88 20.69
CA THR A 150 13.35 19.95 21.65
C THR A 150 12.89 21.31 21.14
N ALA A 151 12.44 21.42 19.88
CA ALA A 151 11.65 22.54 19.45
C ALA A 151 10.27 22.44 20.11
N THR A 152 9.89 23.49 20.83
CA THR A 152 8.57 23.81 21.41
C THR A 152 7.40 23.82 20.41
N GLY A 153 7.58 23.24 19.22
CA GLY A 153 6.55 23.02 18.22
C GLY A 153 5.76 21.76 18.54
N THR A 154 4.47 21.84 18.30
CA THR A 154 3.53 20.74 18.54
C THR A 154 3.99 19.49 17.79
N ASP A 155 4.19 18.39 18.51
CA ASP A 155 4.48 17.08 17.92
C ASP A 155 3.37 16.72 16.93
N CYS A 156 3.65 16.86 15.64
CA CYS A 156 2.70 16.63 14.57
C CYS A 156 2.22 15.18 14.56
N MET A 157 3.05 14.22 14.99
CA MET A 157 2.65 12.82 15.12
C MET A 157 1.67 12.65 16.28
N ALA A 158 1.90 13.30 17.43
CA ALA A 158 0.94 13.29 18.53
C ALA A 158 -0.38 13.97 18.15
N LEU A 159 -0.34 15.07 17.39
CA LEU A 159 -1.54 15.74 16.87
C LEU A 159 -2.30 14.87 15.86
N MET A 160 -1.59 14.25 14.91
CA MET A 160 -2.18 13.32 13.95
C MET A 160 -2.81 12.13 14.67
N LYS A 161 -2.13 11.57 15.67
CA LYS A 161 -2.66 10.49 16.50
C LYS A 161 -3.93 10.92 17.23
N ARG A 162 -3.93 12.08 17.90
CA ARG A 162 -5.14 12.62 18.57
C ARG A 162 -6.28 12.88 17.58
N THR A 163 -5.96 13.41 16.41
CA THR A 163 -6.95 13.64 15.34
C THR A 163 -7.56 12.31 14.91
N HIS A 164 -6.73 11.30 14.66
CA HIS A 164 -7.17 9.97 14.29
C HIS A 164 -8.01 9.31 15.39
N GLU A 165 -7.63 9.46 16.66
CA GLU A 165 -8.40 8.99 17.82
C GLU A 165 -9.79 9.65 17.89
N ILE A 166 -9.86 10.99 17.74
CA ILE A 166 -11.12 11.72 17.74
C ILE A 166 -12.01 11.28 16.58
N VAL A 167 -11.45 11.19 15.38
CA VAL A 167 -12.17 10.77 14.18
C VAL A 167 -12.72 9.35 14.34
N ASN A 168 -11.93 8.41 14.86
CA ASN A 168 -12.40 7.05 15.15
C ASN A 168 -13.39 7.00 16.31
N MET A 169 -13.31 7.93 17.27
CA MET A 169 -14.25 8.00 18.38
C MET A 169 -15.67 8.36 17.94
N TYR A 170 -15.83 9.13 16.86
CA TYR A 170 -17.13 9.56 16.32
C TYR A 170 -17.44 8.92 14.96
N ARG A 171 -16.86 7.74 14.68
CA ARG A 171 -17.04 7.04 13.42
C ARG A 171 -18.38 6.28 13.43
N ASP A 172 -19.40 6.87 12.81
CA ASP A 172 -20.74 6.24 12.64
C ASP A 172 -20.86 5.43 11.33
N PHE A 173 -19.89 5.56 10.43
CA PHE A 173 -19.86 4.91 9.12
C PHE A 173 -18.48 4.29 8.87
N PRO A 174 -18.37 3.12 8.21
CA PRO A 174 -17.09 2.43 8.07
C PRO A 174 -16.04 3.21 7.27
N PHE A 175 -16.46 4.18 6.45
CA PHE A 175 -15.60 4.98 5.58
C PHE A 175 -15.73 6.48 5.89
N LEU A 176 -14.64 7.17 6.15
CA LEU A 176 -14.68 8.63 6.34
C LEU A 176 -14.82 9.38 5.02
N ASP A 177 -14.14 8.88 3.99
CA ASP A 177 -14.13 9.47 2.66
C ASP A 177 -13.81 8.40 1.60
N SER A 178 -13.72 8.83 0.34
CA SER A 178 -13.46 7.94 -0.80
C SER A 178 -12.09 7.25 -0.77
N THR A 179 -11.12 7.75 0.03
CA THR A 179 -9.78 7.15 0.15
C THR A 179 -9.80 5.88 1.00
N GLU A 180 -10.77 5.73 1.90
CA GLU A 180 -10.98 4.53 2.70
C GLU A 180 -11.83 3.47 1.98
N LEU A 181 -12.28 3.73 0.75
CA LEU A 181 -12.97 2.71 -0.05
C LEU A 181 -11.97 1.67 -0.60
N PRO A 182 -12.36 0.39 -0.69
CA PRO A 182 -11.57 -0.62 -1.39
C PRO A 182 -11.08 -0.16 -2.77
N SER A 183 -9.77 0.05 -2.87
CA SER A 183 -9.14 0.52 -4.09
C SER A 183 -9.06 -0.59 -5.13
N TYR A 184 -9.11 -0.22 -6.42
CA TYR A 184 -8.91 -1.19 -7.49
C TYR A 184 -7.56 -1.87 -7.35
N THR A 185 -7.52 -3.20 -7.34
CA THR A 185 -6.29 -3.96 -7.26
C THR A 185 -6.35 -5.23 -8.08
N TYR A 186 -5.23 -5.94 -8.10
CA TYR A 186 -5.11 -7.29 -8.59
C TYR A 186 -5.06 -8.24 -7.39
N VAL A 187 -5.81 -9.35 -7.49
CA VAL A 187 -5.83 -10.40 -6.47
C VAL A 187 -5.44 -11.74 -7.10
N PRO A 188 -4.78 -12.63 -6.36
CA PRO A 188 -4.34 -13.91 -6.89
C PRO A 188 -5.52 -14.79 -7.29
N TRP A 189 -5.34 -15.51 -8.39
CA TRP A 189 -6.29 -16.53 -8.81
C TRP A 189 -6.39 -17.64 -7.75
N ARG A 190 -7.60 -18.16 -7.55
CA ARG A 190 -7.91 -19.24 -6.62
C ARG A 190 -8.42 -20.45 -7.38
N ASP A 191 -7.83 -21.61 -7.12
CA ASP A 191 -8.22 -22.84 -7.79
C ASP A 191 -9.65 -23.27 -7.42
N PRO A 192 -10.56 -23.48 -8.38
CA PRO A 192 -11.93 -23.91 -8.07
C PRO A 192 -12.03 -25.28 -7.39
N MET A 193 -11.07 -26.18 -7.61
CA MET A 193 -11.01 -27.53 -7.04
C MET A 193 -10.23 -27.56 -5.73
N THR A 194 -8.99 -27.09 -5.72
CA THR A 194 -8.12 -27.16 -4.52
C THR A 194 -8.39 -26.02 -3.54
N LYS A 195 -9.07 -24.95 -3.99
CA LYS A 195 -9.39 -23.75 -3.21
C LYS A 195 -8.14 -22.99 -2.73
N GLN A 196 -6.96 -23.29 -3.27
CA GLN A 196 -5.69 -22.63 -2.97
C GLN A 196 -5.45 -21.41 -3.87
N PHE A 197 -4.75 -20.41 -3.35
CA PHE A 197 -4.33 -19.25 -4.15
C PHE A 197 -3.06 -19.57 -4.94
N SER A 198 -3.01 -19.11 -6.18
CA SER A 198 -1.80 -19.13 -6.99
C SER A 198 -0.72 -18.26 -6.36
N THR A 199 0.53 -18.70 -6.54
CA THR A 199 1.72 -17.94 -6.19
C THR A 199 2.32 -17.23 -7.40
N ASP A 200 1.78 -17.42 -8.60
CA ASP A 200 2.23 -16.76 -9.83
C ASP A 200 1.50 -15.42 -10.01
N PRO A 201 2.19 -14.27 -9.90
CA PRO A 201 1.57 -12.95 -10.07
C PRO A 201 0.99 -12.72 -11.48
N LEU A 202 1.40 -13.49 -12.49
CA LEU A 202 0.82 -13.40 -13.84
C LEU A 202 -0.61 -13.96 -13.88
N GLU A 203 -0.97 -14.80 -12.91
CA GLU A 203 -2.32 -15.34 -12.80
C GLU A 203 -3.30 -14.38 -12.11
N ASP A 204 -2.82 -13.31 -11.50
CA ASP A 204 -3.66 -12.33 -10.82
C ASP A 204 -4.75 -11.75 -11.74
N TYR A 205 -5.87 -11.34 -11.15
CA TYR A 205 -6.98 -10.73 -11.88
C TYR A 205 -7.48 -9.45 -11.19
N SER A 206 -8.03 -8.56 -11.99
CA SER A 206 -8.65 -7.31 -11.54
C SER A 206 -9.93 -7.57 -10.73
N ASN A 207 -10.05 -7.02 -9.53
CA ASN A 207 -11.15 -7.29 -8.59
C ASN A 207 -12.31 -6.26 -8.63
N GLY A 208 -12.67 -5.78 -9.82
CA GLY A 208 -13.54 -4.62 -9.99
C GLY A 208 -14.97 -4.76 -9.45
N VAL A 209 -15.60 -5.93 -9.59
CA VAL A 209 -16.97 -6.19 -9.08
C VAL A 209 -16.92 -6.64 -7.63
N GLU A 210 -15.94 -7.47 -7.32
CA GLU A 210 -15.65 -8.01 -5.99
C GLU A 210 -15.49 -6.87 -4.98
N ARG A 211 -14.75 -5.81 -5.31
CA ARG A 211 -14.57 -4.65 -4.43
C ARG A 211 -15.86 -3.85 -4.19
N MET A 212 -16.80 -3.84 -5.16
CA MET A 212 -18.09 -3.16 -4.98
C MET A 212 -18.94 -3.90 -3.96
N ILE A 213 -18.97 -5.23 -4.06
CA ILE A 213 -19.65 -6.09 -3.08
C ILE A 213 -18.97 -5.96 -1.71
N LEU A 214 -17.63 -5.92 -1.65
CA LEU A 214 -16.90 -5.66 -0.40
C LEU A 214 -17.32 -4.34 0.25
N SER A 215 -17.34 -3.26 -0.53
CA SER A 215 -17.72 -1.93 -0.02
C SER A 215 -19.13 -1.93 0.58
N LEU A 216 -20.07 -2.63 -0.09
CA LEU A 216 -21.43 -2.81 0.42
C LEU A 216 -21.44 -3.62 1.72
N PHE A 217 -20.73 -4.74 1.79
CA PHE A 217 -20.68 -5.56 3.01
C PHE A 217 -19.99 -4.85 4.17
N CYS A 218 -18.98 -4.02 3.92
CA CYS A 218 -18.44 -3.15 4.96
C CYS A 218 -19.53 -2.26 5.55
N CYS A 219 -20.41 -1.67 4.72
CA CYS A 219 -21.53 -0.86 5.21
C CYS A 219 -22.56 -1.68 5.98
N LEU A 220 -22.88 -2.88 5.50
CA LEU A 220 -23.92 -3.73 6.11
C LEU A 220 -23.47 -4.40 7.40
N ALA A 221 -22.18 -4.72 7.51
CA ALA A 221 -21.61 -5.43 8.66
C ALA A 221 -21.09 -4.48 9.75
N TYR A 222 -20.90 -3.19 9.46
CA TYR A 222 -20.36 -2.25 10.44
C TYR A 222 -21.36 -1.96 11.57
N ASP A 223 -20.92 -2.19 12.80
CA ASP A 223 -21.60 -1.83 14.03
C ASP A 223 -20.99 -0.51 14.54
N PRO A 224 -21.71 0.63 14.47
CA PRO A 224 -21.18 1.91 14.92
C PRO A 224 -21.09 2.03 16.45
N GLU A 225 -21.83 1.24 17.21
CA GLU A 225 -21.77 1.26 18.68
C GLU A 225 -20.48 0.61 19.17
N GLU A 226 -20.18 -0.58 18.66
CA GLU A 226 -18.98 -1.35 18.99
C GLU A 226 -17.77 -0.98 18.09
N LYS A 227 -18.00 -0.18 17.05
CA LYS A 227 -17.01 0.27 16.04
C LYS A 227 -16.25 -0.87 15.39
N ASN A 228 -16.93 -1.99 15.17
CA ASN A 228 -16.38 -3.21 14.61
C ASN A 228 -17.31 -3.76 13.52
N TYR A 229 -16.95 -4.90 12.95
CA TYR A 229 -17.79 -5.57 11.96
C TYR A 229 -18.40 -6.83 12.55
N ARG A 230 -19.65 -7.08 12.21
CA ARG A 230 -20.48 -8.17 12.71
C ARG A 230 -21.37 -8.71 11.61
N THR A 231 -21.70 -9.98 11.70
CA THR A 231 -22.57 -10.67 10.71
C THR A 231 -23.71 -11.42 11.37
N ASP A 232 -23.81 -11.42 12.71
CA ASP A 232 -24.84 -12.15 13.46
C ASP A 232 -26.26 -11.63 13.18
N HIS A 233 -26.40 -10.34 12.84
CA HIS A 233 -27.67 -9.76 12.42
C HIS A 233 -28.09 -10.15 10.99
N MET A 234 -27.19 -10.73 10.19
CA MET A 234 -27.47 -11.14 8.80
C MET A 234 -28.09 -12.54 8.69
N GLY A 235 -28.30 -13.22 9.82
CA GLY A 235 -28.86 -14.58 9.85
C GLY A 235 -27.82 -15.64 9.53
N ASN A 236 -28.16 -16.57 8.64
CA ASN A 236 -27.24 -17.63 8.23
C ASN A 236 -26.36 -17.14 7.09
N VAL A 237 -25.09 -16.83 7.35
CA VAL A 237 -24.11 -16.42 6.33
C VAL A 237 -23.12 -17.55 6.04
N SER A 238 -22.39 -17.48 4.93
CA SER A 238 -21.32 -18.44 4.64
C SER A 238 -20.21 -18.38 5.68
N GLU A 239 -19.54 -19.51 5.92
CA GLU A 239 -18.43 -19.57 6.87
C GLU A 239 -17.30 -18.63 6.44
N GLU A 240 -16.98 -18.54 5.14
CA GLU A 240 -15.96 -17.61 4.65
C GLU A 240 -16.32 -16.15 4.92
N LEU A 241 -17.60 -15.75 4.81
CA LEU A 241 -18.04 -14.38 5.10
C LEU A 241 -17.95 -14.10 6.61
N LYS A 242 -18.32 -15.08 7.44
CA LYS A 242 -18.23 -14.97 8.90
C LYS A 242 -16.78 -14.88 9.38
N GLU A 243 -15.90 -15.74 8.86
CA GLU A 243 -14.45 -15.69 9.11
C GLU A 243 -13.86 -14.34 8.68
N PHE A 244 -14.27 -13.83 7.53
CA PHE A 244 -13.75 -12.56 7.02
C PHE A 244 -14.03 -11.37 7.94
N PHE A 245 -15.22 -11.29 8.55
CA PHE A 245 -15.55 -10.20 9.47
C PHE A 245 -15.22 -10.50 10.94
N ALA A 246 -14.66 -11.68 11.25
CA ALA A 246 -14.31 -12.04 12.62
C ALA A 246 -13.20 -11.13 13.18
N PRO A 247 -13.35 -10.58 14.41
CA PRO A 247 -12.36 -9.68 15.02
C PRO A 247 -10.97 -10.31 15.19
N GLU A 248 -10.92 -11.63 15.40
CA GLU A 248 -9.69 -12.39 15.59
C GLU A 248 -8.84 -12.47 14.31
N GLU A 249 -9.50 -12.48 13.15
CA GLU A 249 -8.88 -12.60 11.83
C GLU A 249 -8.47 -11.25 11.22
N ASN A 250 -9.13 -10.15 11.64
CA ASN A 250 -8.88 -8.81 11.11
C ASN A 250 -8.78 -7.76 12.23
N LYS A 251 -7.60 -7.68 12.86
CA LYS A 251 -7.26 -6.70 13.89
C LYS A 251 -7.34 -5.23 13.43
N SER A 252 -7.25 -4.98 12.13
CA SER A 252 -7.46 -3.67 11.51
C SER A 252 -8.13 -3.84 10.15
N PHE A 253 -9.33 -3.27 9.99
CA PHE A 253 -10.04 -3.25 8.71
C PHE A 253 -9.53 -2.09 7.86
N ASP A 254 -8.35 -2.28 7.26
CA ASP A 254 -7.83 -1.38 6.24
C ASP A 254 -8.17 -1.95 4.86
N THR A 255 -9.29 -1.50 4.34
CA THR A 255 -9.86 -1.85 3.03
C THR A 255 -8.95 -1.50 1.85
N THR A 256 -7.96 -0.62 2.05
CA THR A 256 -7.02 -0.23 1.00
C THR A 256 -5.90 -1.25 0.82
N LYS A 257 -5.65 -2.12 1.82
CA LYS A 257 -4.57 -3.11 1.78
C LYS A 257 -4.88 -4.27 0.84
N ALA A 258 -3.87 -4.67 0.06
CA ALA A 258 -3.97 -5.79 -0.88
C ALA A 258 -4.32 -7.12 -0.18
N GLU A 259 -3.73 -7.39 0.99
CA GLU A 259 -4.01 -8.60 1.78
C GLU A 259 -5.48 -8.67 2.21
N PHE A 260 -6.09 -7.54 2.57
CA PHE A 260 -7.51 -7.50 2.94
C PHE A 260 -8.40 -7.86 1.73
N GLN A 261 -8.09 -7.32 0.55
CA GLN A 261 -8.82 -7.62 -0.68
C GLN A 261 -8.56 -9.06 -1.19
N LYS A 262 -7.38 -9.64 -0.91
CA LYS A 262 -7.09 -11.06 -1.14
C LYS A 262 -7.88 -11.97 -0.21
N LYS A 263 -8.03 -11.62 1.07
CA LYS A 263 -8.93 -12.35 1.97
C LYS A 263 -10.38 -12.28 1.46
N TRP A 264 -10.82 -11.12 0.98
CA TRP A 264 -12.16 -10.96 0.43
C TRP A 264 -12.40 -11.83 -0.81
N SER A 265 -11.39 -12.02 -1.67
CA SER A 265 -11.56 -12.90 -2.83
C SER A 265 -11.85 -14.36 -2.45
N LYS A 266 -11.46 -14.83 -1.25
CA LYS A 266 -11.88 -16.15 -0.72
C LYS A 266 -13.40 -16.25 -0.57
N VAL A 267 -14.07 -15.15 -0.21
CA VAL A 267 -15.52 -15.08 0.06
C VAL A 267 -16.33 -15.16 -1.22
N VAL A 268 -15.89 -14.49 -2.28
CA VAL A 268 -16.69 -14.33 -3.52
C VAL A 268 -16.19 -15.18 -4.70
N ALA A 269 -14.99 -15.76 -4.63
CA ALA A 269 -14.48 -16.65 -5.66
C ALA A 269 -14.88 -18.10 -5.41
N CYS A 270 -15.06 -18.83 -6.50
CA CYS A 270 -15.31 -20.26 -6.54
C CYS A 270 -16.65 -20.68 -5.89
N LEU A 271 -17.61 -19.76 -5.78
CA LEU A 271 -18.96 -20.02 -5.23
C LEU A 271 -19.73 -21.05 -6.05
N GLU A 272 -20.47 -21.94 -5.37
CA GLU A 272 -21.07 -23.13 -5.97
C GLU A 272 -22.33 -22.85 -6.79
N GLU A 273 -23.04 -21.75 -6.52
CA GLU A 273 -24.21 -21.33 -7.29
C GLU A 273 -23.91 -21.18 -8.80
N PRO A 274 -24.47 -22.04 -9.67
CA PRO A 274 -24.18 -22.05 -11.10
C PRO A 274 -24.72 -20.82 -11.85
N SER A 275 -25.67 -20.09 -11.26
CA SER A 275 -26.25 -18.89 -11.85
C SER A 275 -25.33 -17.65 -11.74
N ILE A 276 -24.22 -17.75 -10.99
CA ILE A 276 -23.23 -16.68 -10.89
C ILE A 276 -22.32 -16.71 -12.13
N ALA A 277 -22.27 -15.59 -12.84
CA ALA A 277 -21.43 -15.38 -14.01
C ALA A 277 -20.03 -14.88 -13.62
N TYR A 278 -19.01 -15.49 -14.25
CA TYR A 278 -17.60 -15.12 -14.09
C TYR A 278 -16.93 -14.97 -15.45
N CYS A 279 -16.09 -13.93 -15.60
CA CYS A 279 -15.24 -13.73 -16.77
C CYS A 279 -14.01 -14.65 -16.80
N ARG A 280 -13.60 -15.23 -15.67
CA ARG A 280 -12.39 -16.08 -15.57
C ARG A 280 -12.57 -17.16 -14.52
N ASN A 281 -12.82 -18.41 -14.95
CA ASN A 281 -12.80 -19.64 -14.14
C ASN A 281 -13.23 -19.47 -12.68
N ARG A 282 -14.47 -18.98 -12.45
CA ARG A 282 -15.06 -18.76 -11.12
C ARG A 282 -14.30 -17.80 -10.18
N ASN A 283 -13.45 -16.93 -10.72
CA ASN A 283 -12.65 -15.99 -9.93
C ASN A 283 -13.05 -14.54 -10.20
N LYS A 284 -12.97 -14.11 -11.47
CA LYS A 284 -13.33 -12.75 -11.86
C LYS A 284 -14.83 -12.69 -12.11
N LEU A 285 -15.59 -12.01 -11.27
CA LEU A 285 -17.04 -11.82 -11.44
C LEU A 285 -17.34 -10.99 -12.69
N ASP A 286 -18.39 -11.39 -13.40
CA ASP A 286 -18.92 -10.60 -14.50
C ASP A 286 -19.76 -9.41 -13.98
N ILE A 287 -19.82 -8.35 -14.77
CA ILE A 287 -20.54 -7.13 -14.41
C ILE A 287 -22.06 -7.35 -14.50
N GLY A 288 -22.81 -6.75 -13.57
CA GLY A 288 -24.27 -6.69 -13.64
C GLY A 288 -24.95 -6.83 -12.28
N LEU A 289 -26.03 -6.07 -12.08
CA LEU A 289 -26.75 -6.05 -10.81
C LEU A 289 -27.35 -7.40 -10.43
N ILE A 290 -27.92 -8.13 -11.40
CA ILE A 290 -28.48 -9.48 -11.17
C ILE A 290 -27.38 -10.44 -10.69
N ASN A 291 -26.20 -10.38 -11.31
CA ASN A 291 -25.07 -11.21 -10.92
C ASN A 291 -24.57 -10.85 -9.51
N MET A 292 -24.43 -9.56 -9.19
CA MET A 292 -24.07 -9.11 -7.84
C MET A 292 -25.10 -9.57 -6.79
N LEU A 293 -26.39 -9.45 -7.08
CA LEU A 293 -27.45 -9.93 -6.18
C LEU A 293 -27.39 -11.45 -5.99
N MET A 294 -27.07 -12.22 -7.04
CA MET A 294 -26.89 -13.66 -6.93
C MET A 294 -25.68 -14.03 -6.05
N VAL A 295 -24.57 -13.32 -6.19
CA VAL A 295 -23.39 -13.47 -5.30
C VAL A 295 -23.75 -13.16 -3.86
N ILE A 296 -24.43 -12.02 -3.62
CA ILE A 296 -24.87 -11.61 -2.27
C ILE A 296 -25.78 -12.69 -1.68
N ALA A 297 -26.76 -13.17 -2.45
CA ALA A 297 -27.70 -14.20 -2.02
C ALA A 297 -27.00 -15.53 -1.70
N GLU A 298 -25.96 -15.90 -2.45
CA GLU A 298 -25.15 -17.08 -2.16
C GLU A 298 -24.37 -16.92 -0.85
N ILE A 299 -23.64 -15.83 -0.65
CA ILE A 299 -22.79 -15.66 0.54
C ILE A 299 -23.57 -15.39 1.82
N VAL A 300 -24.83 -14.95 1.73
CA VAL A 300 -25.75 -14.87 2.88
C VAL A 300 -26.70 -16.07 2.94
N ASN A 301 -26.33 -17.20 2.31
CA ASN A 301 -27.04 -18.49 2.28
C ASN A 301 -28.56 -18.38 2.07
N ILE A 302 -29.00 -17.50 1.18
CA ILE A 302 -30.41 -17.38 0.81
C ILE A 302 -30.88 -18.68 0.16
N SER A 303 -32.11 -19.07 0.50
CA SER A 303 -32.72 -20.29 -0.05
C SER A 303 -32.82 -20.25 -1.58
N LYS A 304 -32.74 -21.43 -2.22
CA LYS A 304 -32.86 -21.57 -3.68
C LYS A 304 -34.12 -20.90 -4.24
N LYS A 305 -35.26 -21.02 -3.55
CA LYS A 305 -36.53 -20.42 -3.95
C LYS A 305 -36.45 -18.89 -4.03
N GLU A 306 -35.73 -18.25 -3.12
CA GLU A 306 -35.55 -16.79 -3.13
C GLU A 306 -34.56 -16.37 -4.21
N LYS A 307 -33.50 -17.17 -4.47
CA LYS A 307 -32.58 -16.95 -5.59
C LYS A 307 -33.28 -17.03 -6.95
N GLU A 308 -34.21 -17.96 -7.13
CA GLU A 308 -35.01 -18.09 -8.36
C GLU A 308 -35.78 -16.79 -8.67
N LYS A 309 -36.26 -16.06 -7.66
CA LYS A 309 -36.92 -14.76 -7.87
C LYS A 309 -36.00 -13.66 -8.40
N ILE A 310 -34.69 -13.76 -8.16
CA ILE A 310 -33.70 -12.80 -8.66
C ILE A 310 -33.58 -12.92 -10.19
N LEU A 311 -33.79 -14.12 -10.72
CA LEU A 311 -33.67 -14.43 -12.14
C LEU A 311 -34.93 -14.07 -12.96
N GLY A 312 -36.07 -13.85 -12.29
CA GLY A 312 -37.36 -13.53 -12.90
C GLY A 312 -38.23 -14.76 -13.13
#